data_AF-A0A6A5YGP1-F1
#
_entry.id   AF-A0A6A5YGP1-F1
#
_cell.length_a   1.000
_cell.length_b   1.000
_cell.length_c   1.000
_cell.angle_alpha   90.00
_cell.angle_beta   90.00
_cell.angle_gamma   90.00
#
_symmetry.space_group_name_H-M   'P 1'
#
loop_
_entity.id
_entity.type
_entity.pdbx_description
1 polymer ?
#
loop_
_entity_poly.entity_id
_entity_poly.type
_entity_poly.pdbx_seq_one_letter_code
_entity_poly.pdbx_strand_id
1 'polypeptide(L)'
;MRNIQNEYPDTPLSIFLWGGAERLHKDKQILKTLTTNPVFAYTTHTGSLARTDAWTRAVSQSRELIRISFEEKWDEGQFRDAVRMLDGLAPVQPQYRIFLSNLERQMSDEQKAIWVPKAKKFEIFGSYSQTELGNGSNVRGLETTAIFDRSTDEFVTNSPTLSSTTYWIGATGVEIYELGPKVFQGMVGVDNEALQFRDVRIPRSQMLARNAQVLRDGTY
;
A
#
# COMPACT_ATOMS: atom_id res chain seq x y z
N MET A 1 -12.12 9.04 -13.58
CA MET A 1 -11.87 10.47 -13.37
C MET A 1 -13.00 11.25 -13.95
N ARG A 2 -13.70 12.04 -13.12
CA ARG A 2 -14.74 12.99 -13.57
C ARG A 2 -14.27 13.74 -14.83
N ASN A 3 -15.21 14.23 -15.64
CA ASN A 3 -14.92 15.09 -16.80
C ASN A 3 -14.35 16.45 -16.34
N ILE A 4 -13.12 16.40 -15.83
CA ILE A 4 -12.36 17.54 -15.33
C ILE A 4 -11.66 18.15 -16.52
N GLN A 5 -11.73 19.47 -16.64
CA GLN A 5 -10.97 20.21 -17.62
C GLN A 5 -9.47 20.00 -17.36
N ASN A 6 -8.78 19.34 -18.29
CA ASN A 6 -7.34 19.02 -18.19
C ASN A 6 -6.44 20.13 -18.74
N GLU A 7 -7.03 21.21 -19.27
CA GLU A 7 -6.35 22.41 -19.72
C GLU A 7 -6.88 23.65 -18.98
N TYR A 8 -6.06 24.22 -18.10
CA TYR A 8 -6.39 25.42 -17.33
C TYR A 8 -5.16 26.34 -17.22
N PRO A 9 -5.34 27.67 -17.11
CA PRO A 9 -4.24 28.62 -17.12
C PRO A 9 -3.37 28.55 -15.86
N ASP A 10 -2.09 28.87 -16.01
CA ASP A 10 -1.15 29.04 -14.89
C ASP A 10 -1.37 30.41 -14.26
N THR A 11 -2.26 30.47 -13.28
CA THR A 11 -2.50 31.67 -12.48
C THR A 11 -1.52 31.74 -11.30
N PRO A 12 -1.26 32.94 -10.74
CA PRO A 12 -0.48 33.05 -9.50
C PRO A 12 -1.04 32.19 -8.36
N LEU A 13 -2.37 32.09 -8.25
CA LEU A 13 -3.03 31.26 -7.25
C LEU A 13 -2.79 29.76 -7.49
N SER A 14 -2.93 29.27 -8.72
CA SER A 14 -2.67 27.86 -9.00
C SER A 14 -1.20 27.50 -8.78
N ILE A 15 -0.27 28.37 -9.18
CA ILE A 15 1.16 28.16 -8.90
C ILE A 15 1.41 28.07 -7.39
N PHE A 16 0.81 28.96 -6.60
CA PHE A 16 0.92 28.94 -5.15
C PHE A 16 0.33 27.68 -4.52
N LEU A 17 -0.91 27.31 -4.87
CA LEU A 17 -1.60 26.14 -4.30
C LEU A 17 -0.89 24.82 -4.58
N TRP A 18 -0.27 24.71 -5.74
CA TRP A 18 0.47 23.50 -6.15
C TRP A 18 1.96 23.56 -5.76
N GLY A 19 2.38 24.55 -4.95
CA GLY A 19 3.73 24.61 -4.41
C GLY A 19 4.82 24.98 -5.42
N GLY A 20 4.45 25.61 -6.54
CA GLY A 20 5.38 26.13 -7.54
C GLY A 20 5.03 25.72 -8.98
N ALA A 21 5.60 26.43 -9.94
CA ALA A 21 5.32 26.25 -11.36
C ALA A 21 5.80 24.88 -11.88
N GLU A 22 6.96 24.41 -11.42
CA GLU A 22 7.50 23.10 -11.79
C GLU A 22 6.57 21.96 -11.34
N ARG A 23 6.07 22.05 -10.10
CA ARG A 23 5.17 21.05 -9.54
C ARG A 23 3.82 21.05 -10.26
N LEU A 24 3.25 22.22 -10.50
CA LEU A 24 2.03 22.37 -11.28
C LEU A 24 2.17 21.78 -12.70
N HIS A 25 3.31 22.00 -13.36
CA HIS A 25 3.56 21.44 -14.69
C HIS A 25 3.58 19.90 -14.69
N LYS A 26 4.27 19.29 -13.71
CA LYS A 26 4.30 17.82 -13.54
C LYS A 26 2.90 17.26 -13.26
N ASP A 27 2.14 17.90 -12.37
CA ASP A 27 0.79 17.45 -12.02
C ASP A 27 -0.17 17.52 -13.22
N LYS A 28 -0.03 18.53 -14.09
CA LYS A 28 -0.77 18.62 -15.36
C LYS A 28 -0.43 17.50 -16.34
N GLN A 29 0.84 17.08 -16.43
CA GLN A 29 1.24 15.96 -17.28
C GLN A 29 0.59 14.65 -16.80
N ILE A 30 0.63 14.38 -15.49
CA ILE A 30 -0.02 13.21 -14.89
C ILE A 30 -1.53 13.26 -15.16
N LEU A 31 -2.18 14.40 -14.90
CA LEU A 31 -3.61 14.58 -15.13
C LEU A 31 -3.98 14.32 -16.60
N LYS A 32 -3.17 14.81 -17.54
CA LYS A 32 -3.38 14.55 -18.97
C LYS A 32 -3.31 13.05 -19.27
N THR A 33 -2.25 12.36 -18.85
CA THR A 33 -2.09 10.91 -19.04
C THR A 33 -3.27 10.12 -18.49
N LEU A 34 -3.74 10.48 -17.30
CA LEU A 34 -4.85 9.78 -16.68
C LEU A 34 -6.21 10.12 -17.32
N THR A 35 -6.43 11.36 -17.77
CA THR A 35 -7.72 11.77 -18.39
C THR A 35 -7.89 11.27 -19.83
N THR A 36 -6.79 11.02 -20.56
CA THR A 36 -6.84 10.49 -21.92
C THR A 36 -6.88 8.96 -21.99
N ASN A 37 -6.60 8.27 -20.88
CA ASN A 37 -6.57 6.82 -20.83
C ASN A 37 -7.95 6.23 -20.46
N PRO A 38 -8.52 5.33 -21.28
CA PRO A 38 -9.88 4.82 -21.10
C PRO A 38 -10.07 4.00 -19.81
N VAL A 39 -9.01 3.41 -19.23
CA VAL A 39 -9.11 2.64 -17.97
C VAL A 39 -9.49 3.55 -16.80
N PHE A 40 -9.11 4.83 -16.85
CA PHE A 40 -9.48 5.82 -15.84
C PHE A 40 -10.74 6.60 -16.21
N ALA A 41 -11.40 6.30 -17.33
CA ALA A 41 -12.62 6.99 -17.71
C ALA A 41 -13.69 6.89 -16.61
N TYR A 42 -14.42 7.98 -16.39
CA TYR A 42 -15.56 7.99 -15.49
C TYR A 42 -16.83 7.64 -16.25
N THR A 43 -17.02 6.34 -16.44
CA THR A 43 -18.23 5.79 -17.09
C THR A 43 -19.37 5.60 -16.10
N THR A 44 -19.05 5.33 -14.83
CA THR A 44 -20.04 5.11 -13.76
C THR A 44 -19.48 5.56 -12.42
N HIS A 45 -20.34 6.08 -11.55
CA HIS A 45 -19.98 6.44 -10.18
C HIS A 45 -19.59 5.16 -9.41
N THR A 46 -18.42 5.15 -8.76
CA THR A 46 -17.91 3.95 -8.07
C THR A 46 -18.87 3.45 -6.98
N GLY A 47 -19.52 4.36 -6.25
CA GLY A 47 -20.55 4.03 -5.26
C GLY A 47 -21.89 3.53 -5.82
N SER A 48 -21.99 3.34 -7.14
CA SER A 48 -23.15 2.73 -7.79
C SER A 48 -22.85 1.32 -8.31
N LEU A 49 -21.59 0.89 -8.20
CA LEU A 49 -21.15 -0.45 -8.62
C LEU A 49 -21.41 -1.46 -7.51
N ALA A 50 -21.61 -2.73 -7.89
CA ALA A 50 -21.48 -3.81 -6.92
C ALA A 50 -20.03 -3.84 -6.38
N ARG A 51 -19.86 -4.34 -5.14
CA ARG A 51 -18.55 -4.37 -4.48
C ARG A 51 -17.47 -5.05 -5.32
N THR A 52 -17.82 -6.18 -5.93
CA THR A 52 -16.92 -6.93 -6.83
C THR A 52 -16.49 -6.09 -8.03
N ASP A 53 -17.44 -5.41 -8.69
CA ASP A 53 -17.16 -4.59 -9.87
C ASP A 53 -16.30 -3.37 -9.52
N ALA A 54 -16.56 -2.75 -8.36
CA ALA A 54 -15.75 -1.64 -7.86
C ALA A 54 -14.31 -2.07 -7.58
N TRP A 55 -14.12 -3.23 -6.94
CA TRP A 55 -12.78 -3.79 -6.71
C TRP A 55 -12.09 -4.16 -8.01
N THR A 56 -12.76 -4.85 -8.94
CA THR A 56 -12.20 -5.19 -10.27
C THR A 56 -11.77 -3.95 -11.04
N ARG A 57 -12.57 -2.88 -11.00
CA ARG A 57 -12.19 -1.59 -11.58
C ARG A 57 -10.95 -1.01 -10.91
N ALA A 58 -10.90 -0.98 -9.57
CA ALA A 58 -9.79 -0.41 -8.83
C ALA A 58 -8.47 -1.19 -9.03
N VAL A 59 -8.53 -2.52 -9.15
CA VAL A 59 -7.39 -3.38 -9.51
C VAL A 59 -6.95 -3.11 -10.95
N SER A 60 -7.89 -2.98 -11.88
CA SER A 60 -7.57 -2.65 -13.29
C SER A 60 -6.86 -1.29 -13.41
N GLN A 61 -7.34 -0.28 -12.68
CA GLN A 61 -6.72 1.04 -12.61
C GLN A 61 -5.35 1.00 -11.91
N SER A 62 -5.21 0.20 -10.86
CA SER A 62 -3.94 -0.03 -10.17
C SER A 62 -2.90 -0.63 -11.11
N ARG A 63 -3.26 -1.69 -11.85
CA ARG A 63 -2.39 -2.34 -12.84
C ARG A 63 -1.97 -1.36 -13.94
N GLU A 64 -2.91 -0.56 -14.41
CA GLU A 64 -2.65 0.41 -15.48
C GLU A 64 -1.72 1.53 -15.02
N LEU A 65 -1.88 2.03 -13.79
CA LEU A 65 -0.93 2.98 -13.21
C LEU A 65 0.49 2.43 -13.14
N ILE A 66 0.64 1.16 -12.73
CA ILE A 66 1.94 0.48 -12.69
C ILE A 66 2.55 0.45 -14.09
N ARG A 67 1.79 0.00 -15.10
CA ARG A 67 2.24 -0.04 -16.51
C ARG A 67 2.72 1.33 -17.00
N ILE A 68 1.88 2.35 -16.86
CA ILE A 68 2.19 3.73 -17.28
C ILE A 68 3.44 4.24 -16.56
N SER A 69 3.57 3.99 -15.26
CA SER A 69 4.72 4.47 -14.49
C SER A 69 6.05 3.93 -15.00
N PHE A 70 6.07 2.68 -15.49
CA PHE A 70 7.26 2.12 -16.11
C PHE A 70 7.53 2.69 -17.50
N GLU A 71 6.48 2.85 -18.33
CA GLU A 71 6.61 3.39 -19.68
C GLU A 71 7.07 4.84 -19.71
N GLU A 72 6.45 5.67 -18.86
CA GLU A 72 6.73 7.10 -18.73
C GLU A 72 7.90 7.38 -17.77
N LYS A 73 8.50 6.33 -17.19
CA LYS A 73 9.63 6.40 -16.25
C LYS A 73 9.35 7.33 -15.06
N TRP A 74 8.15 7.23 -14.50
CA TRP A 74 7.75 8.02 -13.35
C TRP A 74 8.59 7.68 -12.13
N ASP A 75 8.96 8.71 -11.37
CA ASP A 75 9.50 8.52 -10.03
C ASP A 75 8.38 8.19 -9.02
N GLU A 76 8.78 7.83 -7.79
CA GLU A 76 7.83 7.49 -6.73
C GLU A 76 6.91 8.64 -6.32
N GLY A 77 7.37 9.89 -6.48
CA GLY A 77 6.57 11.08 -6.24
C GLY A 77 5.43 11.15 -7.25
N GLN A 78 5.77 11.09 -8.54
CA GLN A 78 4.80 11.07 -9.63
C GLN A 78 3.81 9.91 -9.50
N PHE A 79 4.27 8.72 -9.14
CA PHE A 79 3.37 7.59 -8.89
C PHE A 79 2.37 7.89 -7.75
N ARG A 80 2.87 8.38 -6.60
CA ARG A 80 2.00 8.73 -5.46
C ARG A 80 1.01 9.84 -5.81
N ASP A 81 1.43 10.81 -6.61
CA ASP A 81 0.58 11.91 -7.05
C ASP A 81 -0.50 11.42 -8.03
N ALA A 82 -0.16 10.55 -8.98
CA ALA A 82 -1.12 9.92 -9.88
C ALA A 82 -2.18 9.11 -9.11
N VAL A 83 -1.76 8.35 -8.09
CA VAL A 83 -2.67 7.61 -7.22
C VAL A 83 -3.62 8.53 -6.44
N ARG A 84 -3.14 9.70 -5.98
CA ARG A 84 -3.98 10.71 -5.29
C ARG A 84 -4.99 11.38 -6.22
N MET A 85 -4.70 11.45 -7.52
CA MET A 85 -5.60 12.03 -8.52
C MET A 85 -6.73 11.09 -8.94
N LEU A 86 -6.71 9.82 -8.53
CA LEU A 86 -7.83 8.91 -8.78
C LEU A 86 -9.04 9.24 -7.90
N ASP A 87 -10.24 9.15 -8.47
CA ASP A 87 -11.52 9.23 -7.74
C ASP A 87 -11.74 7.93 -6.92
N GLY A 88 -11.00 7.76 -5.82
CA GLY A 88 -11.18 6.64 -4.88
C GLY A 88 -9.89 6.10 -4.28
N LEU A 89 -10.03 5.13 -3.39
CA LEU A 89 -8.90 4.36 -2.87
C LEU A 89 -8.58 3.21 -3.84
N ALA A 90 -7.32 3.14 -4.27
CA ALA A 90 -6.82 2.08 -5.13
C ALA A 90 -6.01 1.07 -4.29
N PRO A 91 -6.15 -0.25 -4.53
CA PRO A 91 -5.35 -1.26 -3.85
C PRO A 91 -3.84 -1.03 -3.97
N VAL A 92 -3.34 -0.37 -5.02
CA VAL A 92 -1.91 -0.05 -5.13
C VAL A 92 -1.37 0.94 -4.08
N GLN A 93 -2.23 1.61 -3.32
CA GLN A 93 -1.84 2.68 -2.39
C GLN A 93 -0.87 2.25 -1.28
N PRO A 94 -1.08 1.13 -0.57
CA PRO A 94 -0.20 0.73 0.54
C PRO A 94 1.24 0.49 0.11
N GLN A 95 1.47 0.03 -1.14
CA GLN A 95 2.80 -0.27 -1.68
C GLN A 95 3.80 0.87 -1.44
N TYR A 96 3.49 2.08 -1.90
CA TYR A 96 4.40 3.23 -1.75
C TYR A 96 4.15 4.02 -0.47
N ARG A 97 2.92 4.01 0.05
CA ARG A 97 2.58 4.83 1.22
C ARG A 97 3.23 4.27 2.49
N ILE A 98 3.13 2.96 2.69
CA ILE A 98 3.49 2.35 3.98
C ILE A 98 4.38 1.13 3.85
N PHE A 99 4.25 0.30 2.80
CA PHE A 99 5.10 -0.87 2.66
C PHE A 99 6.54 -0.48 2.33
N LEU A 100 6.77 0.16 1.18
CA LEU A 100 8.10 0.59 0.74
C LEU A 100 8.75 1.56 1.73
N SER A 101 7.97 2.49 2.29
CA SER A 101 8.50 3.45 3.25
C SER A 101 8.98 2.79 4.55
N ASN A 102 8.35 1.68 4.98
CA ASN A 102 8.84 0.90 6.11
C ASN A 102 10.07 0.06 5.74
N LEU A 103 10.14 -0.50 4.53
CA LEU A 103 11.37 -1.17 4.06
C LEU A 103 12.55 -0.18 4.12
N GLU A 104 12.42 0.99 3.50
CA GLU A 104 13.49 2.00 3.46
C GLU A 104 13.87 2.53 4.84
N ARG A 105 12.90 2.63 5.77
CA ARG A 105 13.13 3.19 7.10
C ARG A 105 13.67 2.19 8.11
N GLN A 106 13.26 0.92 8.06
CA GLN A 106 13.48 -0.04 9.14
C GLN A 106 14.40 -1.22 8.77
N MET A 107 14.64 -1.47 7.47
CA MET A 107 15.61 -2.48 7.05
C MET A 107 17.05 -2.00 7.24
N SER A 108 17.97 -2.95 7.49
CA SER A 108 19.41 -2.71 7.33
C SER A 108 19.76 -2.42 5.87
N ASP A 109 20.97 -1.95 5.59
CA ASP A 109 21.35 -1.63 4.21
C ASP A 109 21.46 -2.89 3.34
N GLU A 110 21.88 -4.03 3.90
CA GLU A 110 21.91 -5.34 3.23
C GLU A 110 20.49 -5.82 2.89
N GLN A 111 19.55 -5.65 3.84
CA GLN A 111 18.15 -5.98 3.61
C GLN A 111 17.54 -5.08 2.52
N LYS A 112 17.81 -3.77 2.55
CA LYS A 112 17.32 -2.85 1.51
C LYS A 112 17.84 -3.22 0.13
N ALA A 113 19.12 -3.57 0.02
CA ALA A 113 19.73 -3.95 -1.26
C ALA A 113 19.01 -5.12 -1.95
N ILE A 114 18.34 -5.99 -1.17
CA ILE A 114 17.53 -7.10 -1.68
C ILE A 114 16.10 -6.65 -1.96
N TRP A 115 15.41 -6.11 -0.94
CA TRP A 115 13.95 -5.99 -0.96
C TRP A 115 13.44 -4.71 -1.61
N VAL A 116 14.16 -3.59 -1.47
CA VAL A 116 13.73 -2.30 -2.00
C VAL A 116 13.68 -2.31 -3.54
N PRO A 117 14.71 -2.81 -4.27
CA PRO A 117 14.62 -2.92 -5.73
C PRO A 117 13.46 -3.81 -6.20
N LYS A 118 13.18 -4.91 -5.50
CA LYS A 118 12.07 -5.82 -5.82
C LYS A 118 10.72 -5.14 -5.64
N ALA A 119 10.53 -4.42 -4.54
CA ALA A 119 9.31 -3.67 -4.27
C ALA A 119 9.09 -2.52 -5.28
N LYS A 120 10.15 -1.78 -5.66
CA LYS A 120 10.07 -0.71 -6.66
C LYS A 120 9.75 -1.24 -8.06
N LYS A 121 10.20 -2.45 -8.39
CA LYS A 121 9.89 -3.15 -9.65
C LYS A 121 8.56 -3.90 -9.64
N PHE A 122 7.82 -3.87 -8.54
CA PHE A 122 6.62 -4.69 -8.35
C PHE A 122 6.86 -6.21 -8.52
N GLU A 123 8.10 -6.69 -8.32
CA GLU A 123 8.39 -8.13 -8.19
C GLU A 123 7.82 -8.69 -6.88
N ILE A 124 7.64 -7.81 -5.88
CA ILE A 124 6.88 -8.05 -4.68
C ILE A 124 5.89 -6.90 -4.45
N PHE A 125 4.75 -7.25 -3.88
CA PHE A 125 3.69 -6.32 -3.52
C PHE A 125 3.32 -6.55 -2.05
N GLY A 126 3.15 -5.48 -1.29
CA GLY A 126 3.00 -5.60 0.16
C GLY A 126 2.09 -4.58 0.81
N SER A 127 1.66 -4.93 2.01
CA SER A 127 0.78 -4.16 2.89
C SER A 127 1.47 -3.85 4.23
N TYR A 128 0.71 -3.34 5.20
CA TYR A 128 1.21 -3.06 6.55
C TYR A 128 0.29 -3.64 7.62
N SER A 129 0.64 -4.84 8.07
CA SER A 129 -0.11 -5.64 9.03
C SER A 129 0.22 -5.29 10.48
N GLN A 130 -0.37 -4.20 11.00
CA GLN A 130 -0.14 -3.76 12.40
C GLN A 130 -1.41 -3.84 13.27
N THR A 131 -2.53 -3.31 12.77
CA THR A 131 -3.75 -3.21 13.60
C THR A 131 -4.33 -4.60 13.83
N GLU A 132 -4.74 -4.88 15.05
CA GLU A 132 -5.45 -6.10 15.43
C GLU A 132 -6.89 -5.78 15.81
N LEU A 133 -7.76 -6.80 15.80
CA LEU A 133 -9.16 -6.67 16.19
C LEU A 133 -9.30 -6.06 17.60
N GLY A 134 -8.42 -6.44 18.53
CA GLY A 134 -8.41 -5.91 19.90
C GLY A 134 -7.64 -4.59 20.06
N ASN A 135 -6.71 -4.26 19.15
CA ASN A 135 -5.73 -3.20 19.35
C ASN A 135 -5.46 -2.39 18.07
N GLY A 136 -5.97 -1.14 18.03
CA GLY A 136 -5.64 -0.16 17.00
C GLY A 136 -4.71 0.94 17.51
N SER A 137 -5.23 1.85 18.33
CA SER A 137 -4.45 2.97 18.88
C SER A 137 -3.36 2.53 19.87
N ASN A 138 -3.60 1.45 20.63
CA ASN A 138 -2.66 0.92 21.60
C ASN A 138 -1.71 -0.10 20.97
N VAL A 139 -0.70 0.36 20.24
CA VAL A 139 0.29 -0.52 19.58
C VAL A 139 1.10 -1.35 20.58
N ARG A 140 1.26 -0.89 21.83
CA ARG A 140 1.94 -1.69 22.88
C ARG A 140 1.11 -2.88 23.35
N GLY A 141 -0.19 -2.90 23.06
CA GLY A 141 -1.11 -3.98 23.44
C GLY A 141 -1.24 -5.08 22.40
N LEU A 142 -0.50 -5.02 21.28
CA LEU A 142 -0.55 -6.06 20.25
C LEU A 142 -0.23 -7.43 20.84
N GLU A 143 -1.03 -8.40 20.43
CA GLU A 143 -1.04 -9.77 20.98
C GLU A 143 -0.33 -10.77 20.07
N THR A 144 -0.17 -10.46 18.77
CA THR A 144 0.60 -11.29 17.83
C THR A 144 2.04 -11.41 18.32
N THR A 145 2.53 -12.64 18.39
CA THR A 145 3.88 -12.93 18.86
C THR A 145 4.79 -13.30 17.70
N ALA A 146 6.08 -12.98 17.83
CA ALA A 146 7.16 -13.49 16.98
C ALA A 146 8.28 -13.99 17.89
N ILE A 147 8.34 -15.29 18.14
CA ILE A 147 9.26 -15.90 19.10
C ILE A 147 10.44 -16.50 18.35
N PHE A 148 11.67 -16.12 18.73
CA PHE A 148 12.88 -16.62 18.08
C PHE A 148 13.18 -18.08 18.46
N ASP A 149 13.27 -18.96 17.46
CA ASP A 149 13.69 -20.35 17.56
C ASP A 149 15.16 -20.47 17.13
N ARG A 150 16.05 -20.55 18.13
CA ARG A 150 17.50 -20.67 17.94
C ARG A 150 17.91 -21.94 17.18
N SER A 151 17.11 -23.00 17.26
CA SER A 151 17.48 -24.28 16.65
C SER A 151 17.38 -24.24 15.13
N THR A 152 16.46 -23.43 14.60
CA THR A 152 16.22 -23.29 13.16
C THR A 152 16.65 -21.94 12.57
N ASP A 153 17.07 -20.99 13.41
CA ASP A 153 17.39 -19.60 13.02
C ASP A 153 16.18 -18.87 12.40
N GLU A 154 15.01 -19.06 13.00
CA GLU A 154 13.72 -18.53 12.53
C GLU A 154 12.93 -17.84 13.64
N PHE A 155 12.04 -16.92 13.28
CA PHE A 155 10.94 -16.51 14.15
C PHE A 155 9.70 -17.34 13.87
N VAL A 156 9.03 -17.79 14.93
CA VAL A 156 7.71 -18.41 14.88
C VAL A 156 6.68 -17.33 15.20
N THR A 157 5.86 -16.99 14.20
CA THR A 157 4.81 -15.96 14.31
C THR A 157 3.46 -16.60 14.56
N ASN A 158 2.72 -16.12 15.57
CA ASN A 158 1.43 -16.69 15.93
C ASN A 158 0.43 -15.61 16.39
N SER A 159 -0.85 -15.81 16.04
CA SER A 159 -1.99 -15.05 16.55
C SER A 159 -2.68 -15.87 17.66
N PRO A 160 -2.36 -15.65 18.95
CA PRO A 160 -2.78 -16.56 20.04
C PRO A 160 -4.28 -16.51 20.36
N THR A 161 -4.97 -15.43 20.00
CA THR A 161 -6.36 -15.16 20.38
C THR A 161 -7.15 -14.70 19.15
N LEU A 162 -8.47 -14.65 19.26
CA LEU A 162 -9.29 -14.03 18.22
C LEU A 162 -9.01 -12.52 18.12
N SER A 163 -8.77 -11.85 19.26
CA SER A 163 -8.47 -10.41 19.30
C SER A 163 -7.12 -10.06 18.67
N SER A 164 -6.18 -11.00 18.59
CA SER A 164 -4.90 -10.82 17.89
C SER A 164 -4.96 -11.03 16.37
N THR A 165 -6.15 -11.29 15.82
CA THR A 165 -6.37 -11.29 14.37
C THR A 165 -6.02 -9.91 13.86
N THR A 166 -5.01 -9.82 12.99
CA THR A 166 -4.71 -8.57 12.30
C THR A 166 -5.93 -8.16 11.49
N TYR A 167 -6.31 -6.89 11.53
CA TYR A 167 -7.57 -6.37 10.98
C TYR A 167 -7.31 -5.01 10.31
N TRP A 168 -8.15 -4.65 9.33
CA TRP A 168 -8.04 -3.44 8.49
C TRP A 168 -6.92 -3.44 7.43
N ILE A 169 -6.33 -4.58 7.12
CA ILE A 169 -5.17 -4.62 6.22
C ILE A 169 -5.64 -4.51 4.78
N GLY A 170 -5.23 -3.46 4.08
CA GLY A 170 -5.56 -3.28 2.67
C GLY A 170 -4.50 -3.88 1.74
N ALA A 171 -4.93 -4.40 0.59
CA ALA A 171 -4.09 -4.72 -0.55
C ALA A 171 -2.97 -5.73 -0.29
N THR A 172 -3.32 -6.86 0.28
CA THR A 172 -2.40 -8.01 0.44
C THR A 172 -2.33 -8.84 -0.86
N GLY A 173 -3.34 -8.76 -1.73
CA GLY A 173 -3.46 -9.57 -2.93
C GLY A 173 -3.73 -11.07 -2.67
N VAL A 174 -4.05 -11.47 -1.43
CA VAL A 174 -4.35 -12.85 -1.01
C VAL A 174 -5.54 -12.85 -0.05
N GLU A 175 -6.55 -13.71 -0.25
CA GLU A 175 -7.69 -13.73 0.67
C GLU A 175 -7.34 -14.40 2.01
N ILE A 176 -7.26 -13.58 3.07
CA ILE A 176 -7.53 -13.99 4.45
C ILE A 176 -8.61 -13.01 4.96
N TYR A 177 -9.77 -13.58 5.31
CA TYR A 177 -11.11 -12.97 5.49
C TYR A 177 -11.29 -11.49 5.09
N GLU A 178 -11.94 -11.24 3.96
CA GLU A 178 -12.37 -9.89 3.60
C GLU A 178 -13.41 -9.35 4.60
N LEU A 179 -13.25 -8.09 5.01
CA LEU A 179 -14.00 -7.49 6.12
C LEU A 179 -15.42 -7.01 5.78
N GLY A 180 -15.85 -7.19 4.55
CA GLY A 180 -17.16 -6.80 4.06
C GLY A 180 -17.28 -5.34 3.63
N PRO A 181 -18.53 -4.90 3.37
CA PRO A 181 -18.82 -3.53 3.01
C PRO A 181 -18.52 -2.58 4.18
N LYS A 182 -17.98 -1.41 3.85
CA LYS A 182 -17.74 -0.34 4.81
C LYS A 182 -18.81 0.74 4.70
N VAL A 183 -18.94 1.54 5.76
CA VAL A 183 -19.98 2.56 5.91
C VAL A 183 -20.06 3.46 4.66
N PHE A 184 -21.29 3.69 4.17
CA PHE A 184 -21.61 4.51 2.98
C PHE A 184 -20.88 4.13 1.68
N GLN A 185 -20.58 2.84 1.49
CA GLN A 185 -19.73 2.36 0.37
C GLN A 185 -18.32 3.00 0.34
N GLY A 186 -17.86 3.47 1.50
CA GLY A 186 -16.47 3.90 1.66
C GLY A 186 -15.52 2.76 1.33
N MET A 187 -14.39 3.07 0.70
CA MET A 187 -13.33 2.10 0.40
C MET A 187 -13.79 0.86 -0.39
N VAL A 188 -14.87 0.95 -1.17
CA VAL A 188 -15.45 -0.19 -1.91
C VAL A 188 -14.49 -0.82 -2.94
N GLY A 189 -13.50 -0.06 -3.42
CA GLY A 189 -12.45 -0.55 -4.32
C GLY A 189 -11.26 -1.22 -3.61
N VAL A 190 -11.30 -1.36 -2.29
CA VAL A 190 -10.18 -1.89 -1.48
C VAL A 190 -10.60 -3.16 -0.75
N ASP A 191 -9.73 -4.15 -0.84
CA ASP A 191 -9.68 -5.41 -0.12
C ASP A 191 -9.08 -5.21 1.28
N ASN A 192 -9.88 -4.68 2.20
CA ASN A 192 -9.49 -4.72 3.61
C ASN A 192 -9.78 -6.10 4.18
N GLU A 193 -8.80 -6.63 4.89
CA GLU A 193 -8.72 -8.04 5.26
C GLU A 193 -8.38 -8.23 6.74
N ALA A 194 -8.62 -9.46 7.18
CA ALA A 194 -8.20 -9.98 8.46
C ALA A 194 -7.25 -11.16 8.31
N LEU A 195 -6.15 -11.18 9.06
CA LEU A 195 -5.11 -12.20 8.98
C LEU A 195 -4.85 -12.84 10.34
N GLN A 196 -4.69 -14.16 10.37
CA GLN A 196 -4.20 -14.90 11.53
C GLN A 196 -2.95 -15.70 11.14
N PHE A 197 -1.94 -15.66 12.01
CA PHE A 197 -0.78 -16.52 11.90
C PHE A 197 -0.99 -17.77 12.77
N ARG A 198 -0.64 -18.94 12.24
CA ARG A 198 -0.60 -20.21 12.99
C ARG A 198 0.78 -20.82 12.83
N ASP A 199 1.63 -20.59 13.83
CA ASP A 199 3.02 -21.07 13.88
C ASP A 199 3.81 -20.85 12.57
N VAL A 200 3.64 -19.68 11.95
CA VAL A 200 4.29 -19.33 10.68
C VAL A 200 5.76 -19.08 10.93
N ARG A 201 6.64 -19.85 10.28
CA ARG A 201 8.09 -19.74 10.40
C ARG A 201 8.66 -18.81 9.34
N ILE A 202 9.45 -17.84 9.79
CA ILE A 202 10.16 -16.89 8.92
C ILE A 202 11.65 -16.86 9.30
N PRO A 203 12.59 -16.85 8.35
CA PRO A 203 14.01 -16.74 8.66
C PRO A 203 14.31 -15.51 9.54
N ARG A 204 15.23 -15.63 10.50
CA ARG A 204 15.63 -14.52 11.39
C ARG A 204 16.02 -13.25 10.62
N SER A 205 16.65 -13.43 9.46
CA SER A 205 17.05 -12.34 8.56
C SER A 205 15.89 -11.53 7.96
N GLN A 206 14.64 -11.96 8.13
CA GLN A 206 13.44 -11.22 7.72
C GLN A 206 12.94 -10.21 8.77
N MET A 207 13.46 -10.23 10.00
CA MET A 207 13.22 -9.15 10.97
C MET A 207 13.90 -7.86 10.50
N LEU A 208 13.17 -6.74 10.43
CA LEU A 208 13.71 -5.45 10.01
C LEU A 208 14.77 -4.95 11.02
N ALA A 209 16.04 -4.97 10.61
CA ALA A 209 17.17 -5.03 11.54
C ALA A 209 17.93 -3.70 11.71
N ARG A 210 17.38 -2.57 11.27
CA ARG A 210 18.11 -1.28 11.31
C ARG A 210 18.35 -0.77 12.73
N ASN A 211 17.31 -0.82 13.57
CA ASN A 211 17.31 -0.17 14.88
C ASN A 211 17.40 -1.17 16.04
N ALA A 212 17.08 -2.43 15.79
CA ALA A 212 17.09 -3.53 16.75
C ALA A 212 17.41 -4.82 15.99
N GLN A 213 18.11 -5.76 16.63
CA GLN A 213 18.52 -7.00 15.99
C GLN A 213 18.33 -8.17 16.95
N VAL A 214 18.24 -9.37 16.40
CA VAL A 214 18.42 -10.60 17.16
C VAL A 214 19.57 -11.35 16.52
N LEU A 215 20.61 -11.63 17.30
CA LEU A 215 21.75 -12.42 16.85
C LEU A 215 21.39 -13.90 16.87
N ARG A 216 22.20 -14.72 16.17
CA ARG A 216 21.96 -16.15 16.03
C ARG A 216 21.94 -16.91 17.37
N ASP A 217 22.63 -16.39 18.38
CA ASP A 217 22.65 -16.93 19.74
C ASP A 217 21.43 -16.53 20.60
N GLY A 218 20.58 -15.63 20.07
CA GLY A 218 19.38 -15.10 20.72
C GLY A 218 19.58 -13.77 21.45
N THR A 219 20.76 -13.16 21.38
CA THR A 219 21.01 -11.83 21.96
C THR A 219 20.21 -10.75 21.21
N TYR A 220 19.57 -9.85 21.93
CA TYR A 220 18.87 -8.66 21.42
C TYR A 220 19.75 -7.40 21.54
#